data_AF-A0A7W1W6Q8-F1
#
_entry.id   AF-A0A7W1W6Q8-F1
#
_cell.length_a   1.000
_cell.length_b   1.000
_cell.length_c   1.000
_cell.angle_alpha   90.00
_cell.angle_beta   90.00
_cell.angle_gamma   90.00
#
_symmetry.space_group_name_H-M   'P 1'
#
loop_
_entity.id
_entity.type
_entity.pdbx_description
1 polymer ?
#
loop_
_entity_poly.entity_id
_entity_poly.type
_entity_poly.pdbx_seq_one_letter_code
_entity_poly.pdbx_strand_id
1 'polypeptide(L)'
;MLDDGNVAHKLDLYVPNGTTSPVPLIVWIHGGWQNGDKSLGPNSHPLRYARSGYAVASINYRLSGEAIFPAQIYDCKAAIRWLRANASQYNLDVTRFGVWGQSAGGHLASLVGTSNDVTDLEGTLGGNLQYSS
;
A
#
# COMPACT_ATOMS: atom_id res chain seq x y z
N MET A 1 6.61 5.40 -6.11
CA MET A 1 5.50 6.22 -5.61
C MET A 1 6.02 7.61 -5.32
N LEU A 2 6.97 7.73 -4.39
CA LEU A 2 7.69 8.98 -4.17
C LEU A 2 8.90 9.04 -5.10
N ASP A 3 9.21 10.25 -5.56
CA ASP A 3 10.36 10.53 -6.42
C ASP A 3 11.53 11.07 -5.58
N ASP A 4 11.87 10.35 -4.51
CA ASP A 4 12.90 10.73 -3.54
C ASP A 4 14.13 9.79 -3.57
N GLY A 5 14.16 8.89 -4.55
CA GLY A 5 15.22 7.90 -4.69
C GLY A 5 15.16 6.73 -3.69
N ASN A 6 14.28 6.76 -2.69
CA ASN A 6 14.19 5.71 -1.68
C ASN A 6 13.39 4.50 -2.22
N VAL A 7 14.04 3.34 -2.28
CA VAL A 7 13.40 2.08 -2.71
C VAL A 7 12.25 1.67 -1.79
N ALA A 8 12.31 2.05 -0.51
CA ALA A 8 11.26 1.80 0.47
C ALA A 8 9.94 2.52 0.13
N HIS A 9 9.99 3.58 -0.69
CA HIS A 9 8.82 4.35 -1.11
C HIS A 9 8.38 4.00 -2.54
N LYS A 10 8.61 2.76 -2.96
CA LYS A 10 8.16 2.21 -4.25
C LYS A 10 7.07 1.16 -4.04
N LEU A 11 6.24 0.99 -5.07
CA LEU A 11 5.21 -0.03 -5.14
C LEU A 11 5.15 -0.61 -6.55
N ASP A 12 4.62 -1.82 -6.67
CA ASP A 12 4.22 -2.44 -7.94
C ASP A 12 2.70 -2.50 -8.00
N LEU A 13 2.12 -1.94 -9.06
CA LEU A 13 0.68 -1.90 -9.28
C LEU A 13 0.30 -2.81 -10.45
N TYR A 14 -0.55 -3.78 -10.16
CA TYR A 14 -1.09 -4.74 -11.11
C TYR A 14 -2.56 -4.43 -11.34
N VAL A 15 -2.90 -3.96 -12.55
CA VAL A 15 -4.27 -3.60 -12.93
C VAL A 15 -4.79 -4.63 -13.94
N PRO A 16 -6.01 -5.17 -13.77
CA PRO A 16 -6.62 -6.05 -14.76
C PRO A 16 -6.88 -5.31 -16.08
N ASN A 17 -6.49 -5.92 -17.20
CA ASN A 17 -6.72 -5.39 -18.54
C ASN A 17 -8.19 -5.48 -18.95
N GLY A 18 -8.62 -4.60 -19.86
CA GLY A 18 -9.95 -4.68 -20.49
C GLY A 18 -11.12 -4.32 -19.58
N THR A 19 -10.86 -3.63 -18.47
CA THR A 19 -11.90 -3.18 -17.54
C THR A 19 -12.57 -1.91 -18.06
N THR A 20 -13.91 -1.88 -18.06
CA THR A 20 -14.71 -0.73 -18.51
C THR A 20 -15.22 0.13 -17.36
N SER A 21 -15.00 -0.29 -16.12
CA SER A 21 -15.41 0.41 -14.90
C SER A 21 -14.30 0.36 -13.87
N PRO A 22 -14.25 1.31 -12.90
CA PRO A 22 -13.26 1.31 -11.85
C PRO A 22 -13.24 0.01 -11.04
N VAL A 23 -12.04 -0.52 -10.79
CA VAL A 23 -11.86 -1.81 -10.11
C VAL A 23 -11.50 -1.64 -8.63
N PRO A 24 -11.93 -2.56 -7.74
CA PRO A 24 -11.50 -2.56 -6.34
C PRO A 24 -9.99 -2.81 -6.25
N LEU A 25 -9.34 -2.26 -5.22
CA LEU A 25 -7.90 -2.39 -5.00
C LEU A 25 -7.59 -3.18 -3.73
N ILE A 26 -6.63 -4.11 -3.81
CA ILE A 26 -5.98 -4.72 -2.65
C ILE A 26 -4.58 -4.12 -2.50
N VAL A 27 -4.32 -3.46 -1.38
CA VAL A 27 -2.98 -3.02 -0.98
C VAL A 27 -2.34 -4.14 -0.16
N TRP A 28 -1.31 -4.77 -0.73
CA TRP A 28 -0.56 -5.85 -0.09
C TRP A 28 0.69 -5.33 0.61
N ILE A 29 0.85 -5.72 1.87
CA ILE A 29 1.99 -5.40 2.72
C ILE A 29 2.75 -6.68 3.05
N HIS A 30 4.01 -6.77 2.62
CA HIS A 30 4.85 -7.94 2.89
C HIS A 30 5.18 -8.08 4.39
N GLY A 31 5.48 -9.31 4.81
CA GLY A 31 6.00 -9.59 6.16
C GLY A 31 7.48 -9.27 6.31
N GLY A 32 7.97 -9.36 7.55
CA GLY A 32 9.36 -9.06 7.93
C GLY A 32 9.60 -7.58 8.22
N TRP A 33 9.77 -7.22 9.50
CA TRP A 33 10.23 -5.87 9.83
C TRP A 33 11.68 -5.62 9.42
N GLN A 34 12.49 -6.67 9.38
CA GLN A 34 13.94 -6.59 9.16
C GLN A 34 14.35 -6.94 7.72
N ASN A 35 13.42 -7.46 6.91
CA ASN A 35 13.69 -7.93 5.55
C ASN A 35 12.40 -8.03 4.73
N GLY A 36 12.55 -8.20 3.43
CA GLY A 36 11.44 -8.34 2.48
C GLY A 36 11.25 -7.07 1.67
N ASP A 37 10.50 -7.21 0.58
CA ASP A 37 10.13 -6.12 -0.31
C ASP A 37 8.85 -6.47 -1.09
N LYS A 38 8.41 -5.54 -1.92
CA LYS A 38 7.22 -5.60 -2.79
C LYS A 38 7.26 -6.73 -3.82
N SER A 39 8.42 -7.26 -4.16
CA SER A 39 8.55 -8.42 -5.09
C SER A 39 8.05 -9.72 -4.48
N LEU A 40 7.87 -9.77 -3.15
CA LEU A 40 7.18 -10.87 -2.48
C LEU A 40 5.67 -10.88 -2.77
N GLY A 41 5.09 -9.75 -3.20
CA GLY A 41 3.70 -9.64 -3.64
C GLY A 41 3.35 -10.66 -4.74
N PRO A 42 4.13 -10.72 -5.84
CA PRO A 42 3.99 -11.72 -6.88
C PRO A 42 4.02 -13.19 -6.46
N ASN A 43 4.89 -13.53 -5.52
CA ASN A 43 5.00 -14.89 -4.98
C ASN A 43 3.98 -15.16 -3.86
N SER A 44 3.27 -14.13 -3.42
CA SER A 44 2.23 -14.21 -2.41
C SER A 44 0.85 -14.38 -3.05
N HIS A 45 -0.09 -14.87 -2.24
CA HIS A 45 -1.47 -15.13 -2.61
C HIS A 45 -2.22 -13.97 -3.33
N PRO A 46 -1.98 -12.68 -3.04
CA PRO A 46 -2.64 -11.53 -3.66
C PRO A 46 -2.75 -11.47 -5.19
N LEU A 47 -1.72 -11.84 -5.97
CA LEU A 47 -1.81 -11.71 -7.43
C LEU A 47 -2.89 -12.61 -8.06
N ARG A 48 -3.35 -13.65 -7.37
CA ARG A 48 -4.48 -14.45 -7.86
C ARG A 48 -5.78 -13.66 -7.92
N TYR A 49 -5.91 -12.59 -7.12
CA TYR A 49 -7.10 -11.71 -7.14
C TYR A 49 -7.06 -10.73 -8.31
N ALA A 50 -5.88 -10.45 -8.89
CA ALA A 50 -5.79 -9.72 -10.16
C ALA A 50 -6.55 -10.42 -11.29
N ARG A 51 -6.51 -11.77 -11.30
CA ARG A 51 -7.31 -12.59 -12.21
C ARG A 51 -8.80 -12.63 -11.88
N SER A 52 -9.19 -12.12 -10.71
CA SER A 52 -10.59 -12.09 -10.23
C SER A 52 -11.19 -10.67 -10.30
N GLY A 53 -10.56 -9.74 -11.04
CA GLY A 53 -11.09 -8.40 -11.27
C GLY A 53 -10.68 -7.35 -10.22
N TYR A 54 -9.71 -7.64 -9.36
CA TYR A 54 -9.13 -6.67 -8.41
C TYR A 54 -7.85 -6.07 -8.98
N ALA A 55 -7.59 -4.78 -8.78
CA ALA A 55 -6.23 -4.29 -8.81
C ALA A 55 -5.47 -4.76 -7.56
N VAL A 56 -4.15 -4.91 -7.67
CA VAL A 56 -3.28 -5.24 -6.54
C VAL A 56 -2.10 -4.28 -6.52
N ALA A 57 -1.88 -3.59 -5.41
CA ALA A 57 -0.69 -2.78 -5.17
C ALA A 57 0.18 -3.46 -4.12
N SER A 58 1.36 -3.94 -4.49
CA SER A 58 2.36 -4.47 -3.55
C SER A 58 3.31 -3.34 -3.16
N ILE A 59 3.36 -2.99 -1.88
CA ILE A 59 4.10 -1.80 -1.40
C ILE A 59 5.38 -2.19 -0.64
N ASN A 60 6.40 -1.36 -0.75
CA ASN A 60 7.51 -1.35 0.21
C ASN A 60 7.17 -0.45 1.42
N TYR A 61 7.92 -0.64 2.49
CA TYR A 61 8.05 0.26 3.63
C TYR A 61 9.47 0.20 4.16
N ARG A 62 9.93 1.23 4.88
CA ARG A 62 11.26 1.26 5.49
C ARG A 62 11.41 0.15 6.51
N LEU A 63 12.45 -0.67 6.40
CA LEU A 63 12.71 -1.75 7.34
C LEU A 63 13.21 -1.20 8.69
N SER A 64 13.13 -1.99 9.75
CA SER A 64 13.50 -1.56 11.12
C SER A 64 14.97 -1.21 11.27
N GLY A 65 15.84 -1.69 10.38
CA GLY A 65 17.24 -1.28 10.30
C GLY A 65 17.47 0.06 9.59
N GLU A 66 16.46 0.56 8.86
CA GLU A 66 16.52 1.83 8.12
C GLU A 66 15.84 2.97 8.89
N ALA A 67 14.74 2.68 9.58
CA ALA A 67 14.03 3.65 10.40
C ALA A 67 13.28 2.99 11.56
N ILE A 68 13.23 3.68 12.70
CA ILE A 68 12.42 3.26 13.85
C ILE A 68 10.93 3.50 13.59
N PHE A 69 10.08 2.73 14.25
CA PHE A 69 8.64 2.98 14.29
C PHE A 69 8.36 4.42 14.81
N PRO A 70 7.39 5.18 14.25
CA PRO A 70 6.31 4.79 13.33
C PRO A 70 6.59 4.93 11.82
N ALA A 71 7.86 4.99 11.39
CA ALA A 71 8.20 5.16 9.97
C ALA A 71 7.47 4.18 9.02
N GLN A 72 7.35 2.92 9.41
CA GLN A 72 6.74 1.85 8.62
C GLN A 72 5.27 2.14 8.29
N ILE A 73 4.48 2.58 9.27
CA ILE A 73 3.06 2.88 9.04
C ILE A 73 2.91 4.17 8.22
N TYR A 74 3.79 5.16 8.42
CA TYR A 74 3.78 6.37 7.58
C TYR A 74 4.01 6.04 6.10
N ASP A 75 4.86 5.06 5.80
CA ASP A 75 5.11 4.61 4.43
C ASP A 75 3.88 3.91 3.84
N CYS A 76 3.22 3.04 4.63
CA CYS A 76 1.98 2.38 4.21
C CYS A 76 0.86 3.41 3.93
N LYS A 77 0.68 4.38 4.83
CA LYS A 77 -0.34 5.42 4.68
C LYS A 77 -0.03 6.35 3.51
N ALA A 78 1.23 6.72 3.30
CA ALA A 78 1.66 7.47 2.13
C ALA A 78 1.34 6.72 0.83
N ALA A 79 1.52 5.40 0.81
CA ALA A 79 1.13 4.56 -0.33
C ALA A 79 -0.36 4.58 -0.63
N ILE A 80 -1.20 4.47 0.41
CA ILE A 80 -2.65 4.50 0.21
C ILE A 80 -3.11 5.89 -0.26
N ARG A 81 -2.58 6.97 0.31
CA ARG A 81 -2.87 8.34 -0.15
C ARG A 81 -2.46 8.55 -1.61
N TRP A 82 -1.27 8.11 -2.00
CA TRP A 82 -0.81 8.20 -3.38
C TRP A 82 -1.69 7.38 -4.33
N LEU A 83 -2.09 6.16 -3.95
CA LEU A 83 -2.97 5.32 -4.76
C LEU A 83 -4.36 5.95 -4.94
N ARG A 84 -4.91 6.59 -3.90
CA ARG A 84 -6.18 7.34 -4.00
C ARG A 84 -6.03 8.58 -4.87
N ALA A 85 -4.94 9.32 -4.74
CA ALA A 85 -4.66 10.51 -5.55
C ALA A 85 -4.53 10.18 -7.05
N ASN A 86 -4.02 8.99 -7.37
CA ASN A 86 -3.81 8.53 -8.75
C ASN A 86 -4.88 7.52 -9.22
N ALA A 87 -5.98 7.37 -8.48
CA ALA A 87 -6.97 6.33 -8.75
C ALA A 87 -7.61 6.47 -10.14
N SER A 88 -7.88 7.70 -10.59
CA SER A 88 -8.45 7.95 -11.93
C SER A 88 -7.51 7.50 -13.05
N GLN A 89 -6.20 7.75 -12.90
CA GLN A 89 -5.18 7.36 -13.87
C GLN A 89 -5.11 5.84 -14.06
N TYR A 90 -5.33 5.09 -12.98
CA TYR A 90 -5.22 3.63 -12.97
C TYR A 90 -6.58 2.91 -12.98
N ASN A 91 -7.68 3.63 -13.20
CA ASN A 91 -9.06 3.10 -13.19
C ASN A 91 -9.40 2.34 -11.89
N LEU A 92 -9.06 2.91 -10.74
CA LEU A 92 -9.28 2.32 -9.42
C LEU A 92 -10.53 2.93 -8.76
N ASP A 93 -11.30 2.08 -8.09
CA ASP A 93 -12.45 2.49 -7.29
C ASP A 93 -12.02 2.88 -5.87
N VAL A 94 -11.94 4.20 -5.62
CA VAL A 94 -11.52 4.77 -4.33
C VAL A 94 -12.41 4.38 -3.15
N THR A 95 -13.62 3.87 -3.40
CA THR A 95 -14.54 3.42 -2.34
C THR A 95 -14.30 1.96 -1.94
N ARG A 96 -13.50 1.22 -2.71
CA ARG A 96 -13.26 -0.22 -2.51
C ARG A 96 -11.76 -0.55 -2.43
N PHE A 97 -11.07 0.11 -1.50
CA PHE A 97 -9.68 -0.23 -1.15
C PHE A 97 -9.69 -1.15 0.08
N GLY A 98 -9.04 -2.30 -0.03
CA GLY A 98 -8.77 -3.21 1.07
C GLY A 98 -7.26 -3.31 1.34
N VAL A 99 -6.88 -3.52 2.60
CA VAL A 99 -5.47 -3.71 2.99
C VAL A 99 -5.29 -5.12 3.54
N TRP A 100 -4.21 -5.77 3.12
CA TRP A 100 -3.88 -7.12 3.56
C TRP A 100 -2.36 -7.27 3.69
N GLY A 101 -1.90 -8.00 4.70
CA GLY A 101 -0.51 -8.42 4.77
C GLY A 101 -0.33 -9.71 5.56
N GLN A 102 0.92 -10.15 5.65
CA GLN A 102 1.33 -11.36 6.38
C GLN A 102 2.33 -11.01 7.48
N SER A 103 2.19 -11.61 8.67
CA SER A 103 3.09 -11.38 9.81
C SER A 103 3.26 -9.89 10.15
N ALA A 104 4.46 -9.32 10.07
CA ALA A 104 4.70 -7.88 10.22
C ALA A 104 3.81 -7.02 9.30
N GLY A 105 3.56 -7.47 8.07
CA GLY A 105 2.65 -6.81 7.14
C GLY A 105 1.18 -6.96 7.55
N GLY A 106 0.81 -8.06 8.21
CA GLY A 106 -0.52 -8.23 8.80
C GLY A 106 -0.73 -7.33 10.02
N HIS A 107 0.32 -7.13 10.82
CA HIS A 107 0.35 -6.12 11.88
C HIS A 107 0.16 -4.71 11.31
N LEU A 108 0.94 -4.32 10.29
CA LEU A 108 0.80 -3.01 9.63
C LEU A 108 -0.57 -2.83 8.98
N ALA A 109 -1.11 -3.86 8.31
CA ALA A 109 -2.46 -3.83 7.74
C ALA A 109 -3.54 -3.61 8.81
N SER A 110 -3.40 -4.29 9.95
CA SER A 110 -4.31 -4.12 11.09
C SER A 110 -4.21 -2.70 11.65
N LEU A 111 -2.98 -2.18 11.82
CA LEU A 111 -2.74 -0.84 12.35
C LEU A 111 -3.28 0.24 11.40
N VAL A 112 -3.09 0.11 10.09
CA VAL A 112 -3.72 1.00 9.09
C VAL A 112 -5.24 0.97 9.25
N GLY A 113 -5.85 -0.21 9.31
CA GLY A 113 -7.31 -0.35 9.43
C GLY A 113 -7.91 0.18 10.74
N THR A 114 -7.12 0.28 11.81
CA THR A 114 -7.57 0.72 13.14
C THR A 114 -7.04 2.09 13.56
N SER A 115 -6.28 2.78 12.71
CA SER A 115 -5.66 4.08 13.03
C SER A 115 -6.20 5.24 12.21
N ASN A 116 -7.42 5.13 11.68
CA ASN A 116 -8.12 6.28 11.12
C ASN A 116 -8.26 7.36 12.20
N ASP A 117 -7.96 8.60 11.82
CA ASP A 117 -8.00 9.79 12.68
C ASP A 117 -7.04 9.77 13.89
N VAL A 118 -6.13 8.79 13.98
CA VAL A 118 -5.06 8.76 14.99
C VAL A 118 -3.89 9.60 14.48
N THR A 119 -3.81 10.85 14.93
CA THR A 119 -2.84 11.84 14.45
C THR A 119 -1.39 11.36 14.51
N ASP A 120 -0.98 10.72 15.61
CA ASP A 120 0.38 10.22 15.81
C ASP A 120 0.79 9.14 14.80
N LEU A 121 -0.19 8.46 14.20
CA LEU A 121 0.03 7.39 13.23
C LEU A 121 -0.25 7.81 11.79
N GLU A 122 -0.63 9.06 11.51
CA GLU A 122 -1.02 9.51 10.17
C GLU A 122 0.17 9.80 9.25
N GLY A 123 1.16 10.53 9.78
CA GLY A 123 2.35 10.96 9.05
C GLY A 123 2.05 11.92 7.89
N THR A 124 3.05 12.69 7.49
CA THR A 124 2.92 13.67 6.39
C THR A 124 3.75 13.29 5.14
N LEU A 125 4.37 12.11 5.17
CA LEU A 125 5.22 11.63 4.08
C LEU A 125 4.44 11.55 2.76
N GLY A 126 5.06 12.03 1.68
CA GLY A 126 4.58 11.88 0.32
C GLY A 126 3.45 12.82 -0.11
N GLY A 127 3.07 13.78 0.73
CA GLY A 127 1.99 14.72 0.43
C GLY A 127 0.63 14.03 0.28
N ASN A 128 -0.20 14.51 -0.65
CA ASN A 128 -1.55 14.00 -0.90
C ASN A 128 -2.42 13.97 0.37
N LEU A 129 -2.18 14.91 1.29
CA LEU A 129 -2.78 14.94 2.64
C LEU A 129 -4.29 15.22 2.63
N GLN A 130 -4.84 15.64 1.48
CA GLN A 130 -6.27 15.77 1.27
C GLN A 130 -6.97 14.42 1.01
N TYR A 131 -6.23 13.34 0.76
CA TYR A 131 -6.76 12.00 0.61
C TYR A 131 -6.59 11.23 1.91
N SER A 132 -7.59 10.43 2.27
CA SER A 132 -7.46 9.52 3.42
C SER A 132 -6.40 8.46 3.15
N SER A 133 -5.72 8.00 4.17
CA SER A 133 -4.80 6.85 4.09
C SER A 133 -5.50 5.51 4.30
#